data_AF-A0A9D3MW47-F1
#
_entry.id   AF-A0A9D3MW47-F1
#
_cell.length_a   1.000
_cell.length_b   1.000
_cell.length_c   1.000
_cell.angle_alpha   90.00
_cell.angle_beta   90.00
_cell.angle_gamma   90.00
#
_symmetry.space_group_name_H-M   'P 1'
#
loop_
_entity.id
_entity.type
_entity.pdbx_description
1 polymer ?
#
loop_
_entity_poly.entity_id
_entity_poly.type
_entity_poly.pdbx_seq_one_letter_code
_entity_poly.pdbx_strand_id
1 'polypeptide(L)'
;MAIHGRYVTELTERIKVKSPSGGSSSEDADDGADAQFVQFFPKFVWAVRDFTLELKIDGRDVTDDQYLEHALSLRKGRDRKTTDYNLPRECIRNYFPARRCFVFATPTTPENMSRLETLDEDELSPSFRRVASAFCGYVFEKSSVKTVKGGLPVTGRMLGHLAKVYVDTIARGDVPCLENAVLTMAQIENEAARRDALKEYQEGMGALRFPVDMEQMSQQHRRWDSQATKTFMGRSFKDEDGQHLKALAEAIAKQYAELLCQNEAASEDFCRKLLTDLSAPMAQKMQGGFYATPGGYELYCADKDSVVAKFRSEPAKGVRAEEVLEMFLKEKSVESNSVLQADNKLSEQERKIHEQNLKATLLEQERQAEEERRVEAERTLEDERQSQEEKIRMMTERVEEEMKQQRAEADRAMECKLQEQRDLLEKGFREKAELMNQEVQILKEKSKESDNSGNLWTNAVLPVIKQGLETASSIFQYKLFKRFR
;
A
#
# COMPACT_ATOMS: atom_id res chain seq x y z
N MET A 1 -4.19 34.86 -36.62
CA MET A 1 -4.93 33.61 -36.31
C MET A 1 -5.91 33.89 -35.18
N ALA A 2 -7.18 33.51 -35.33
CA ALA A 2 -8.14 33.57 -34.22
C ALA A 2 -8.05 32.26 -33.44
N ILE A 3 -7.66 32.32 -32.17
CA ILE A 3 -7.87 31.21 -31.24
C ILE A 3 -9.38 31.10 -31.08
N HIS A 4 -10.01 30.15 -31.78
CA HIS A 4 -11.41 29.80 -31.55
C HIS A 4 -11.50 28.98 -30.27
N GLY A 5 -11.14 29.61 -29.14
CA GLY A 5 -10.88 28.98 -27.84
C GLY A 5 -12.13 28.56 -27.08
N ARG A 6 -13.26 28.39 -27.77
CA ARG A 6 -14.56 28.06 -27.16
C ARG A 6 -14.49 26.80 -26.30
N TYR A 7 -13.71 25.80 -26.72
CA TYR A 7 -13.50 24.59 -25.92
C TYR A 7 -12.75 24.84 -24.62
N VAL A 8 -11.83 25.81 -24.59
CA VAL A 8 -11.04 26.13 -23.39
C VAL A 8 -11.87 26.94 -22.40
N THR A 9 -12.73 27.83 -22.90
CA THR A 9 -13.65 28.62 -22.06
C THR A 9 -14.76 27.77 -21.44
N GLU A 10 -15.16 26.67 -22.11
CA GLU A 10 -16.17 25.75 -21.59
C GLU A 10 -15.58 24.72 -20.59
N LEU A 11 -14.26 24.70 -20.33
CA LEU A 11 -13.65 23.68 -19.44
C LEU A 11 -14.20 23.74 -18.01
N THR A 12 -14.51 24.93 -17.51
CA THR A 12 -15.10 25.14 -16.18
C THR A 12 -16.53 24.59 -16.08
N GLU A 13 -17.27 24.57 -17.20
CA GLU A 13 -18.61 23.98 -17.30
C GLU A 13 -18.58 22.45 -17.46
N ARG A 14 -17.46 21.92 -17.96
CA ARG A 14 -17.30 20.50 -18.36
C ARG A 14 -16.47 19.68 -17.38
N ILE A 15 -15.74 20.31 -16.47
CA ILE A 15 -14.85 19.62 -15.50
C ILE A 15 -14.98 20.30 -14.13
N LYS A 16 -15.20 19.48 -13.09
CA LYS A 16 -15.08 19.92 -11.71
C LYS A 16 -13.79 19.41 -11.08
N VAL A 17 -13.10 20.27 -10.33
CA VAL A 17 -11.89 19.85 -9.58
C VAL A 17 -12.27 19.21 -8.25
N LYS A 18 -13.29 19.74 -7.56
CA LYS A 18 -13.78 19.27 -6.26
C LYS A 18 -15.29 19.02 -6.27
N SER A 19 -15.75 18.20 -5.34
CA SER A 19 -17.18 17.98 -5.08
C SER A 19 -17.76 19.03 -4.14
N PRO A 20 -18.99 19.52 -4.37
CA PRO A 20 -19.63 20.53 -3.52
C PRO A 20 -20.08 19.99 -2.14
N SER A 21 -19.86 18.71 -1.84
CA SER A 21 -20.35 18.04 -0.62
C SER A 21 -19.35 18.03 0.56
N GLY A 22 -18.24 18.75 0.45
CA GLY A 22 -17.24 18.87 1.53
C GLY A 22 -17.45 20.10 2.41
N GLY A 23 -18.57 20.18 3.15
CA GLY A 23 -18.74 21.08 4.31
C GLY A 23 -18.63 22.60 4.12
N SER A 24 -18.21 23.13 2.97
CA SER A 24 -18.23 24.57 2.71
C SER A 24 -19.57 24.98 2.13
N SER A 25 -20.14 26.04 2.70
CA SER A 25 -21.32 26.74 2.21
C SER A 25 -21.27 26.95 0.70
N SER A 26 -22.41 26.74 0.06
CA SER A 26 -22.66 26.82 -1.39
C SER A 26 -22.40 28.20 -2.04
N GLU A 27 -21.82 29.14 -1.31
CA GLU A 27 -21.47 30.49 -1.79
C GLU A 27 -19.96 30.65 -2.04
N ASP A 28 -19.11 29.75 -1.53
CA ASP A 28 -17.63 29.79 -1.72
C ASP A 28 -17.12 28.83 -2.81
N ALA A 29 -18.02 28.06 -3.44
CA ALA A 29 -17.65 26.98 -4.36
C ALA A 29 -17.26 27.45 -5.77
N ASP A 30 -17.59 28.69 -6.16
CA ASP A 30 -17.47 29.15 -7.55
C ASP A 30 -16.21 30.01 -7.78
N ASP A 31 -15.83 30.89 -6.85
CA ASP A 31 -14.72 31.85 -7.07
C ASP A 31 -13.30 31.26 -6.84
N GLY A 32 -13.17 30.04 -6.30
CA GLY A 32 -11.89 29.40 -5.97
C GLY A 32 -11.61 28.05 -6.65
N ALA A 33 -12.52 27.57 -7.50
CA ALA A 33 -12.34 26.33 -8.26
C ALA A 33 -11.30 26.49 -9.37
N ASP A 34 -11.31 27.65 -10.04
CA ASP A 34 -10.43 27.98 -11.16
C ASP A 34 -8.94 28.04 -10.77
N ALA A 35 -8.67 28.49 -9.54
CA ALA A 35 -7.33 28.54 -8.96
C ALA A 35 -6.65 27.17 -8.84
N GLN A 36 -7.43 26.07 -8.90
CA GLN A 36 -6.92 24.70 -8.71
C GLN A 36 -6.65 23.97 -10.03
N PHE A 37 -7.13 24.46 -11.18
CA PHE A 37 -6.86 23.81 -12.46
C PHE A 37 -5.36 23.72 -12.76
N VAL A 38 -4.61 24.77 -12.45
CA VAL A 38 -3.16 24.85 -12.66
C VAL A 38 -2.38 23.71 -11.97
N GLN A 39 -2.92 23.11 -10.91
CA GLN A 39 -2.30 22.00 -10.19
C GLN A 39 -2.43 20.66 -10.93
N PHE A 40 -3.48 20.46 -11.73
CA PHE A 40 -3.83 19.16 -12.31
C PHE A 40 -3.82 19.14 -13.84
N PHE A 41 -3.82 20.31 -14.47
CA PHE A 41 -3.84 20.46 -15.90
C PHE A 41 -2.46 20.22 -16.51
N PRO A 42 -2.41 19.66 -17.74
CA PRO A 42 -1.16 19.35 -18.39
C PRO A 42 -0.40 20.61 -18.80
N LYS A 43 0.83 20.43 -19.30
CA LYS A 43 1.50 21.48 -20.06
C LYS A 43 0.74 21.71 -21.36
N PHE A 44 0.59 22.97 -21.77
CA PHE A 44 -0.04 23.34 -23.02
C PHE A 44 1.03 23.47 -24.12
N VAL A 45 0.87 22.74 -25.22
CA VAL A 45 1.76 22.87 -26.38
C VAL A 45 0.90 23.23 -27.58
N TRP A 46 1.17 24.40 -28.18
CA TRP A 46 0.50 24.83 -29.40
C TRP A 46 1.38 24.54 -30.61
N ALA A 47 1.00 23.51 -31.37
CA ALA A 47 1.58 23.21 -32.67
C ALA A 47 0.82 23.96 -33.77
N VAL A 48 1.40 25.07 -34.26
CA VAL A 48 0.80 25.89 -35.32
C VAL A 48 1.22 25.34 -36.67
N ARG A 49 0.30 24.66 -37.36
CA ARG A 49 0.54 24.07 -38.69
C ARG A 49 0.44 25.12 -39.79
N ASP A 50 1.17 24.89 -40.88
CA ASP A 50 1.17 25.70 -42.10
C ASP A 50 1.36 27.21 -41.81
N PHE A 51 2.35 27.51 -40.97
CA PHE A 51 2.65 28.86 -40.53
C PHE A 51 3.25 29.68 -41.68
N THR A 52 2.54 30.72 -42.11
CA THR A 52 2.92 31.58 -43.24
C THR A 52 3.39 32.98 -42.84
N LEU A 53 3.38 33.30 -41.54
CA LEU A 53 3.80 34.63 -41.06
C LEU A 53 5.31 34.66 -40.80
N GLU A 54 5.91 35.85 -40.91
CA GLU A 54 7.24 36.06 -40.32
C GLU A 54 7.12 36.10 -38.80
N LEU A 55 8.05 35.46 -38.09
CA LEU A 55 8.19 35.56 -36.63
C LEU A 55 8.79 36.93 -36.24
N LYS A 56 8.05 37.99 -36.58
CA LYS A 56 8.41 39.37 -36.24
C LYS A 56 7.26 40.08 -35.57
N ILE A 57 7.57 40.78 -34.49
CA ILE A 57 6.65 41.66 -33.77
C ILE A 57 7.32 43.03 -33.70
N ASP A 58 6.62 44.06 -34.17
CA ASP A 58 7.14 45.44 -34.27
C ASP A 58 8.51 45.51 -34.98
N GLY A 59 8.67 44.69 -36.03
CA GLY A 59 9.89 44.61 -36.84
C GLY A 59 11.07 43.86 -36.20
N ARG A 60 10.91 43.30 -34.99
CA ARG A 60 11.96 42.52 -34.30
C ARG A 60 11.68 41.02 -34.42
N ASP A 61 12.72 40.24 -34.66
CA ASP A 61 12.63 38.78 -34.66
C ASP A 61 12.26 38.27 -33.26
N VAL A 62 11.33 37.32 -33.22
CA VAL A 62 10.85 36.70 -31.98
C VAL A 62 10.90 35.17 -32.08
N THR A 63 10.94 34.50 -30.93
CA THR A 63 10.79 33.05 -30.87
C THR A 63 9.34 32.63 -31.01
N ASP A 64 9.08 31.36 -31.32
CA ASP A 64 7.74 30.77 -31.36
C ASP A 64 6.97 31.00 -30.04
N ASP A 65 7.67 30.91 -28.90
CA ASP A 65 7.08 31.16 -27.58
C ASP A 65 6.72 32.64 -27.38
N GLN A 66 7.59 33.55 -27.80
CA GLN A 66 7.29 34.98 -27.77
C GLN A 66 6.11 35.33 -28.68
N TYR A 67 6.00 34.65 -29.83
CA TYR A 67 4.82 34.74 -30.69
C TYR A 67 3.55 34.28 -29.97
N LEU A 68 3.61 33.16 -29.25
CA LEU A 68 2.50 32.67 -28.44
C LEU A 68 2.10 33.67 -27.34
N GLU A 69 3.06 34.17 -26.57
CA GLU A 69 2.79 35.13 -25.50
C GLU A 69 2.21 36.45 -26.03
N HIS A 70 2.62 36.87 -27.23
CA HIS A 70 1.99 37.98 -27.93
C HIS A 70 0.56 37.64 -28.39
N ALA A 71 0.32 36.45 -28.94
CA ALA A 71 -1.02 36.01 -29.34
C ALA A 71 -2.00 35.91 -28.16
N LEU A 72 -1.49 35.61 -26.96
CA LEU A 72 -2.20 35.56 -25.68
C LEU A 72 -2.26 36.91 -24.95
N SER A 73 -1.76 38.00 -25.56
CA SER A 73 -1.87 39.34 -25.01
C SER A 73 -3.35 39.76 -24.85
N LEU A 74 -3.65 40.37 -23.71
CA LEU A 74 -4.98 40.85 -23.40
C LEU A 74 -5.18 42.26 -23.94
N ARG A 75 -6.43 42.61 -24.23
CA ARG A 75 -6.85 43.96 -24.61
C ARG A 75 -7.41 44.70 -23.41
N LYS A 76 -7.13 46.01 -23.33
CA LYS A 76 -7.74 46.91 -22.34
C LYS A 76 -9.15 47.28 -22.79
N GLY A 77 -10.07 47.35 -21.83
CA GLY A 77 -11.49 47.61 -22.08
C GLY A 77 -12.37 46.65 -21.31
N ARG A 78 -13.63 47.04 -21.10
CA ARG A 78 -14.67 46.23 -20.43
C ARG A 78 -15.88 45.98 -21.33
N ASP A 79 -15.79 46.35 -22.62
CA ASP A 79 -16.85 46.09 -23.57
C ASP A 79 -16.90 44.60 -23.94
N ARG A 80 -18.08 44.16 -24.40
CA ARG A 80 -18.32 42.74 -24.72
C ARG A 80 -17.29 42.16 -25.70
N LYS A 81 -16.86 42.92 -26.72
CA LYS A 81 -15.87 42.41 -27.69
C LYS A 81 -14.51 42.20 -27.05
N THR A 82 -14.13 43.06 -26.11
CA THR A 82 -12.90 42.92 -25.33
C THR A 82 -12.97 41.74 -24.38
N THR A 83 -14.11 41.53 -23.70
CA THR A 83 -14.32 40.36 -22.84
C THR A 83 -14.26 39.06 -23.64
N ASP A 84 -15.00 38.96 -24.76
CA ASP A 84 -15.00 37.77 -25.63
C ASP A 84 -13.60 37.48 -26.21
N TYR A 85 -12.79 38.51 -26.44
CA TYR A 85 -11.40 38.36 -26.87
C TYR A 85 -10.48 37.89 -25.73
N ASN A 86 -10.65 38.42 -24.52
CA ASN A 86 -9.76 38.15 -23.39
C ASN A 86 -10.03 36.78 -22.75
N LEU A 87 -11.29 36.38 -22.61
CA LEU A 87 -11.70 35.16 -21.88
C LEU A 87 -10.92 33.90 -22.30
N PRO A 88 -10.87 33.49 -23.59
CA PRO A 88 -10.11 32.30 -23.98
C PRO A 88 -8.61 32.42 -23.71
N ARG A 89 -8.05 33.64 -23.73
CA ARG A 89 -6.63 33.89 -23.45
C ARG A 89 -6.34 33.79 -21.97
N GLU A 90 -7.24 34.31 -21.14
CA GLU A 90 -7.18 34.18 -19.69
C GLU A 90 -7.29 32.72 -19.26
N CYS A 91 -8.23 31.96 -19.82
CA CYS A 91 -8.35 30.53 -19.54
C CYS A 91 -7.04 29.77 -19.87
N ILE A 92 -6.44 30.02 -21.04
CA ILE A 92 -5.15 29.39 -21.40
C ILE A 92 -4.04 29.79 -20.42
N ARG A 93 -3.98 31.07 -20.02
CA ARG A 93 -2.96 31.59 -19.11
C ARG A 93 -3.14 31.09 -17.67
N ASN A 94 -4.38 30.92 -17.23
CA ASN A 94 -4.74 30.59 -15.86
C ASN A 94 -4.77 29.09 -15.58
N TYR A 95 -5.19 28.27 -16.56
CA TYR A 95 -5.41 26.83 -16.35
C TYR A 95 -4.17 25.99 -16.61
N PHE A 96 -3.27 26.42 -17.50
CA PHE A 96 -2.11 25.61 -17.90
C PHE A 96 -0.82 26.15 -17.29
N PRO A 97 -0.11 25.36 -16.44
CA PRO A 97 1.05 25.82 -15.68
C PRO A 97 2.28 26.13 -16.53
N ALA A 98 2.34 25.58 -17.74
CA ALA A 98 3.39 25.87 -18.70
C ALA A 98 2.81 25.85 -20.10
N ARG A 99 3.35 26.72 -20.96
CA ARG A 99 2.92 26.89 -22.34
C ARG A 99 4.15 26.87 -23.24
N ARG A 100 4.06 26.18 -24.38
CA ARG A 100 5.10 26.11 -25.40
C ARG A 100 4.48 26.24 -26.79
N CYS A 101 5.20 26.83 -27.72
CA CYS A 101 4.79 26.98 -29.10
C CYS A 101 5.81 26.34 -30.05
N PHE A 102 5.29 25.78 -31.14
CA PHE A 102 6.07 25.33 -32.29
C PHE A 102 5.35 25.75 -33.56
N VAL A 103 6.02 26.49 -34.43
CA VAL A 103 5.46 26.88 -35.74
C VAL A 103 6.01 26.01 -36.85
N PHE A 104 5.13 25.33 -37.58
CA PHE A 104 5.50 24.40 -38.64
C PHE A 104 5.26 25.07 -39.98
N ALA A 105 6.30 25.14 -40.81
CA ALA A 105 6.13 25.45 -42.23
C ALA A 105 5.28 24.36 -42.92
N THR A 106 4.76 24.65 -44.11
CA THR A 106 4.05 23.64 -44.90
C THR A 106 4.97 22.43 -45.15
N PRO A 107 4.51 21.19 -44.89
CA PRO A 107 5.38 20.01 -44.90
C PRO A 107 6.05 19.73 -46.25
N THR A 108 5.34 19.99 -47.34
CA THR A 108 5.76 19.75 -48.72
C THR A 108 4.97 20.68 -49.66
N THR A 109 5.14 20.55 -50.98
CA THR A 109 4.39 21.34 -51.96
C THR A 109 2.90 20.93 -52.00
N PRO A 110 1.98 21.82 -52.42
CA PRO A 110 0.55 21.52 -52.47
C PRO A 110 0.20 20.25 -53.25
N GLU A 111 0.94 19.95 -54.32
CA GLU A 111 0.72 18.78 -55.18
C GLU A 111 0.95 17.47 -54.42
N ASN A 112 1.91 17.47 -53.49
CA ASN A 112 2.31 16.30 -52.72
C ASN A 112 1.51 16.11 -51.42
N MET A 113 0.74 17.13 -50.98
CA MET A 113 -0.02 17.08 -49.72
C MET A 113 -1.03 15.92 -49.66
N SER A 114 -1.60 15.51 -50.80
CA SER A 114 -2.55 14.38 -50.87
C SER A 114 -1.91 13.01 -50.58
N ARG A 115 -0.59 12.92 -50.68
CA ARG A 115 0.20 11.69 -50.49
C ARG A 115 1.16 11.78 -49.31
N LEU A 116 0.98 12.76 -48.42
CA LEU A 116 1.90 13.11 -47.33
C LEU A 116 2.31 11.90 -46.46
N GLU A 117 1.40 10.96 -46.20
CA GLU A 117 1.68 9.75 -45.40
C GLU A 117 2.60 8.73 -46.09
N THR A 118 2.76 8.85 -47.42
CA THR A 118 3.55 7.92 -48.25
C THR A 118 4.84 8.54 -48.79
N LEU A 119 5.09 9.82 -48.48
CA LEU A 119 6.31 10.51 -48.91
C LEU A 119 7.49 10.03 -48.07
N ASP A 120 8.65 9.93 -48.71
CA ASP A 120 9.91 9.72 -48.01
C ASP A 120 10.31 11.02 -47.26
N GLU A 121 11.09 10.89 -46.17
CA GLU A 121 11.43 12.05 -45.34
C GLU A 121 12.22 13.12 -46.11
N ASP A 122 13.01 12.76 -47.12
CA ASP A 122 13.75 13.70 -47.97
C ASP A 122 12.86 14.48 -48.94
N GLU A 123 11.64 14.03 -49.18
CA GLU A 123 10.60 14.76 -49.93
C GLU A 123 9.88 15.82 -49.07
N LEU A 124 10.15 15.83 -47.76
CA LEU A 124 9.64 16.84 -46.84
C LEU A 124 10.58 18.06 -46.77
N SER A 125 9.98 19.22 -46.57
CA SER A 125 10.69 20.48 -46.38
C SER A 125 11.72 20.36 -45.23
N PRO A 126 13.00 20.75 -45.45
CA PRO A 126 14.02 20.69 -44.40
C PRO A 126 13.69 21.54 -43.17
N SER A 127 12.98 22.65 -43.34
CA SER A 127 12.53 23.49 -42.22
C SER A 127 11.44 22.79 -41.41
N PHE A 128 10.50 22.12 -42.08
CA PHE A 128 9.47 21.31 -41.43
C PHE A 128 10.10 20.16 -40.62
N ARG A 129 11.00 19.38 -41.24
CA ARG A 129 11.67 18.25 -40.57
C ARG A 129 12.41 18.67 -39.31
N ARG A 130 13.10 19.82 -39.36
CA ARG A 130 13.84 20.36 -38.21
C ARG A 130 12.92 20.68 -37.04
N VAL A 131 11.80 21.38 -37.30
CA VAL A 131 10.84 21.72 -36.26
C VAL A 131 10.11 20.47 -35.76
N ALA A 132 9.74 19.54 -36.64
CA ALA A 132 9.13 18.27 -36.25
C ALA A 132 10.04 17.45 -35.33
N SER A 133 11.32 17.34 -35.66
CA SER A 133 12.31 16.68 -34.80
C SER A 133 12.46 17.39 -33.45
N ALA A 134 12.53 18.72 -33.44
CA ALA A 134 12.61 19.50 -32.19
C ALA A 134 11.34 19.36 -31.33
N PHE A 135 10.15 19.35 -31.96
CA PHE A 135 8.88 19.12 -31.29
C PHE A 135 8.84 17.73 -30.66
N CYS A 136 9.16 16.68 -31.40
CA CYS A 136 9.20 15.31 -30.89
C CYS A 136 10.22 15.17 -29.74
N GLY A 137 11.43 15.73 -29.91
CA GLY A 137 12.44 15.76 -28.86
C GLY A 137 11.96 16.46 -27.59
N TYR A 138 11.31 17.61 -27.72
CA TYR A 138 10.71 18.31 -26.58
C TYR A 138 9.63 17.48 -25.89
N VAL A 139 8.73 16.84 -26.65
CA VAL A 139 7.67 15.99 -26.08
C VAL A 139 8.28 14.81 -25.32
N PHE A 140 9.27 14.13 -25.89
CA PHE A 140 9.94 13.00 -25.22
C PHE A 140 10.74 13.42 -23.98
N GLU A 141 11.40 14.58 -24.00
CA GLU A 141 12.24 15.03 -22.89
C GLU A 141 11.46 15.73 -21.77
N LYS A 142 10.44 16.54 -22.13
CA LYS A 142 9.78 17.47 -21.20
C LYS A 142 8.40 17.01 -20.74
N SER A 143 7.81 15.97 -21.34
CA SER A 143 6.54 15.42 -20.84
C SER A 143 6.76 14.71 -19.52
N SER A 144 5.99 15.07 -18.50
CA SER A 144 6.00 14.38 -17.21
C SER A 144 5.06 13.19 -17.22
N VAL A 145 5.36 12.19 -16.39
CA VAL A 145 4.40 11.13 -16.07
C VAL A 145 3.11 11.78 -15.55
N LYS A 146 1.96 11.27 -16.00
CA LYS A 146 0.66 11.78 -15.53
C LYS A 146 0.51 11.45 -14.05
N THR A 147 0.17 12.45 -13.24
CA THR A 147 -0.17 12.28 -11.82
C THR A 147 -1.64 12.61 -11.55
N VAL A 148 -2.17 12.09 -10.44
CA VAL A 148 -3.43 12.51 -9.83
C VAL A 148 -3.15 13.26 -8.52
N LYS A 149 -4.19 13.86 -7.93
CA LYS A 149 -4.09 14.54 -6.62
C LYS A 149 -3.37 13.63 -5.62
N GLY A 150 -2.29 14.14 -5.06
CA GLY A 150 -1.39 13.40 -4.18
C GLY A 150 -0.03 13.05 -4.78
N GLY A 151 0.28 13.52 -6.01
CA GLY A 151 1.55 13.23 -6.69
C GLY A 151 1.63 11.84 -7.31
N LEU A 152 0.58 11.01 -7.16
CA LEU A 152 0.62 9.60 -7.51
C LEU A 152 0.71 9.39 -9.03
N PRO A 153 1.75 8.70 -9.53
CA PRO A 153 1.88 8.36 -10.94
C PRO A 153 0.75 7.44 -11.43
N VAL A 154 0.12 7.81 -12.54
CA VAL A 154 -0.97 7.04 -13.15
C VAL A 154 -0.40 5.88 -13.96
N THR A 155 -0.69 4.65 -13.51
CA THR A 155 -0.38 3.42 -14.25
C THR A 155 -1.43 3.13 -15.33
N GLY A 156 -1.17 2.18 -16.23
CA GLY A 156 -2.14 1.77 -17.26
C GLY A 156 -3.49 1.29 -16.68
N ARG A 157 -3.47 0.57 -15.54
CA ARG A 157 -4.71 0.14 -14.85
C ARG A 157 -5.51 1.33 -14.33
N MET A 158 -4.82 2.25 -13.66
CA MET A 158 -5.42 3.49 -13.15
C MET A 158 -6.02 4.32 -14.27
N LEU A 159 -5.32 4.46 -15.40
CA LEU A 159 -5.83 5.17 -16.57
C LEU A 159 -7.11 4.53 -17.11
N GLY A 160 -7.18 3.19 -17.14
CA GLY A 160 -8.38 2.45 -17.52
C GLY A 160 -9.57 2.74 -16.60
N HIS A 161 -9.34 2.79 -15.28
CA HIS A 161 -10.36 3.17 -14.30
C HIS A 161 -10.81 4.62 -14.49
N LEU A 162 -9.88 5.57 -14.64
CA LEU A 162 -10.21 6.99 -14.87
C LEU A 162 -11.02 7.16 -16.15
N ALA A 163 -10.60 6.55 -17.26
CA ALA A 163 -11.31 6.60 -18.53
C ALA A 163 -12.74 6.09 -18.39
N LYS A 164 -12.92 4.93 -17.74
CA LYS A 164 -14.25 4.36 -17.48
C LYS A 164 -15.10 5.30 -16.63
N VAL A 165 -14.59 5.79 -15.50
CA VAL A 165 -15.33 6.70 -14.60
C VAL A 165 -15.77 7.97 -15.34
N TYR A 166 -14.88 8.57 -16.12
CA TYR A 166 -15.22 9.79 -16.87
C TYR A 166 -16.27 9.53 -17.96
N VAL A 167 -16.09 8.47 -18.77
CA VAL A 167 -17.05 8.12 -19.83
C VAL A 167 -18.41 7.77 -19.26
N ASP A 168 -18.47 6.96 -18.20
CA ASP A 168 -19.72 6.57 -17.55
C ASP A 168 -20.44 7.79 -16.96
N THR A 169 -19.70 8.75 -16.41
CA THR A 169 -20.26 10.01 -15.86
C THR A 169 -20.84 10.88 -16.96
N ILE A 170 -20.10 11.07 -18.07
CA ILE A 170 -20.57 11.81 -19.23
C ILE A 170 -21.81 11.15 -19.85
N ALA A 171 -21.82 9.81 -19.95
CA ALA A 171 -22.93 9.06 -20.52
C ALA A 171 -24.23 9.20 -19.70
N ARG A 172 -24.12 9.46 -18.39
CA ARG A 172 -25.26 9.76 -17.50
C ARG A 172 -25.75 11.21 -17.61
N GLY A 173 -25.03 12.07 -18.30
CA GLY A 173 -25.31 13.52 -18.38
C GLY A 173 -24.71 14.32 -17.21
N ASP A 174 -23.90 13.69 -16.36
CA ASP A 174 -23.23 14.34 -15.25
C ASP A 174 -21.88 14.96 -15.67
N VAL A 175 -21.40 15.94 -14.90
CA VAL A 175 -20.09 16.58 -15.13
C VAL A 175 -18.99 15.80 -14.39
N PRO A 176 -17.94 15.32 -15.09
CA PRO A 176 -16.80 14.67 -14.45
C PRO A 176 -16.14 15.51 -13.35
N CYS A 177 -15.93 14.87 -12.19
CA CYS A 177 -15.19 15.46 -11.08
C CYS A 177 -13.86 14.72 -10.89
N LEU A 178 -12.74 15.45 -10.93
CA LEU A 178 -11.40 14.90 -10.80
C LEU A 178 -11.21 14.19 -9.46
N GLU A 179 -11.66 14.80 -8.36
CA GLU A 179 -11.53 14.24 -7.01
C GLU A 179 -12.35 12.96 -6.80
N ASN A 180 -13.60 12.94 -7.27
CA ASN A 180 -14.45 11.74 -7.16
C ASN A 180 -13.87 10.57 -7.96
N ALA A 181 -13.36 10.84 -9.17
CA ALA A 181 -12.76 9.79 -9.98
C ALA A 181 -11.55 9.15 -9.29
N VAL A 182 -10.73 9.97 -8.62
CA VAL A 182 -9.60 9.47 -7.82
C VAL A 182 -10.08 8.66 -6.61
N LEU A 183 -11.12 9.09 -5.91
CA LEU A 183 -11.71 8.35 -4.76
C LEU A 183 -12.28 6.99 -5.18
N THR A 184 -13.08 6.95 -6.24
CA THR A 184 -13.65 5.70 -6.76
C THR A 184 -12.55 4.74 -7.22
N MET A 185 -11.52 5.27 -7.92
CA MET A 185 -10.37 4.48 -8.33
C MET A 185 -9.59 3.93 -7.12
N ALA A 186 -9.41 4.73 -6.06
CA ALA A 186 -8.71 4.32 -4.84
C ALA A 186 -9.38 3.13 -4.18
N GLN A 187 -10.70 3.17 -4.01
CA GLN A 187 -11.47 2.06 -3.45
C GLN A 187 -11.25 0.76 -4.24
N ILE A 188 -11.37 0.81 -5.57
CA ILE A 188 -11.20 -0.36 -6.44
C ILE A 188 -9.78 -0.93 -6.36
N GLU A 189 -8.76 -0.06 -6.44
CA GLU A 189 -7.36 -0.51 -6.40
C GLU A 189 -6.95 -1.01 -5.01
N ASN A 190 -7.42 -0.39 -3.92
CA ASN A 190 -7.13 -0.82 -2.55
C ASN A 190 -7.77 -2.18 -2.22
N GLU A 191 -9.00 -2.42 -2.66
CA GLU A 191 -9.65 -3.72 -2.51
C GLU A 191 -8.91 -4.82 -3.27
N ALA A 192 -8.46 -4.52 -4.49
CA ALA A 192 -7.69 -5.45 -5.30
C ALA A 192 -6.29 -5.69 -4.72
N ALA A 193 -5.61 -4.64 -4.24
CA ALA A 193 -4.32 -4.73 -3.55
C ALA A 193 -4.40 -5.62 -2.32
N ARG A 194 -5.45 -5.48 -1.50
CA ARG A 194 -5.68 -6.35 -0.33
C ARG A 194 -5.86 -7.81 -0.72
N ARG A 195 -6.64 -8.08 -1.77
CA ARG A 195 -6.87 -9.45 -2.26
C ARG A 195 -5.57 -10.09 -2.75
N ASP A 196 -4.80 -9.36 -3.56
CA ASP A 196 -3.54 -9.86 -4.11
C ASP A 196 -2.51 -10.11 -2.99
N ALA A 197 -2.38 -9.16 -2.05
CA ALA A 197 -1.48 -9.29 -0.90
C ALA A 197 -1.84 -10.50 -0.01
N LEU A 198 -3.13 -10.68 0.32
CA LEU A 198 -3.56 -11.82 1.12
C LEU A 198 -3.32 -13.15 0.39
N LYS A 199 -3.56 -13.18 -0.92
CA LYS A 199 -3.29 -14.37 -1.74
C LYS A 199 -1.81 -14.72 -1.72
N GLU A 200 -0.92 -13.75 -1.88
CA GLU A 200 0.53 -13.97 -1.82
C GLU A 200 0.98 -14.51 -0.46
N TYR A 201 0.43 -13.98 0.64
CA TYR A 201 0.67 -14.53 1.98
C TYR A 201 0.22 -16.00 2.09
N GLN A 202 -0.99 -16.31 1.61
CA GLN A 202 -1.56 -17.66 1.66
C GLN A 202 -0.76 -18.68 0.84
N GLU A 203 -0.38 -18.33 -0.38
CA GLU A 203 0.44 -19.19 -1.26
C GLU A 203 1.83 -19.43 -0.65
N GLY A 204 2.44 -18.39 -0.08
CA GLY A 204 3.73 -18.47 0.58
C GLY A 204 3.73 -19.38 1.82
N MET A 205 2.74 -19.20 2.70
CA MET A 205 2.60 -20.02 3.91
C MET A 205 2.14 -21.45 3.62
N GLY A 206 1.41 -21.68 2.52
CA GLY A 206 0.92 -23.00 2.12
C GLY A 206 2.01 -24.02 1.76
N ALA A 207 3.26 -23.58 1.62
CA ALA A 207 4.40 -24.47 1.38
C ALA A 207 4.87 -25.24 2.64
N LEU A 208 4.43 -24.83 3.84
CA LEU A 208 4.81 -25.47 5.10
C LEU A 208 4.25 -26.89 5.22
N ARG A 209 5.05 -27.80 5.79
CA ARG A 209 4.68 -29.19 6.07
C ARG A 209 4.74 -29.41 7.58
N PHE A 210 3.57 -29.47 8.21
CA PHE A 210 3.47 -29.63 9.66
C PHE A 210 3.73 -31.08 10.11
N PRO A 211 4.26 -31.28 11.34
CA PRO A 211 4.68 -30.24 12.28
C PRO A 211 6.02 -29.58 11.94
N VAL A 212 6.17 -28.30 12.29
CA VAL A 212 7.42 -27.53 12.23
C VAL A 212 7.72 -26.90 13.59
N ASP A 213 8.98 -26.57 13.84
CA ASP A 213 9.34 -25.78 15.03
C ASP A 213 8.85 -24.33 14.93
N MET A 214 8.79 -23.64 16.07
CA MET A 214 8.35 -22.24 16.11
C MET A 214 9.30 -21.28 15.39
N GLU A 215 10.58 -21.62 15.22
CA GLU A 215 11.54 -20.73 14.56
C GLU A 215 11.26 -20.63 13.08
N GLN A 216 11.08 -21.78 12.44
CA GLN A 216 10.72 -21.91 11.06
C GLN A 216 9.35 -21.27 10.81
N MET A 217 8.38 -21.49 11.70
CA MET A 217 7.05 -20.90 11.61
C MET A 217 7.11 -19.36 11.60
N SER A 218 7.80 -18.77 12.59
CA SER A 218 8.00 -17.32 12.70
C SER A 218 8.78 -16.75 11.51
N GLN A 219 9.83 -17.42 11.05
CA GLN A 219 10.63 -16.95 9.91
C GLN A 219 9.80 -16.88 8.62
N GLN A 220 8.99 -17.91 8.34
CA GLN A 220 8.12 -17.91 7.16
C GLN A 220 7.02 -16.85 7.29
N HIS A 221 6.39 -16.72 8.46
CA HIS A 221 5.38 -15.70 8.70
C HIS A 221 5.91 -14.29 8.44
N ARG A 222 7.03 -13.90 9.05
CA ARG A 222 7.63 -12.57 8.86
C ARG A 222 7.98 -12.30 7.40
N ARG A 223 8.55 -13.28 6.70
CA ARG A 223 8.89 -13.16 5.29
C ARG A 223 7.65 -12.86 4.44
N TRP A 224 6.60 -13.65 4.60
CA TRP A 224 5.41 -13.54 3.75
C TRP A 224 4.51 -12.38 4.15
N ASP A 225 4.49 -12.00 5.41
CA ASP A 225 3.79 -10.79 5.87
C ASP A 225 4.47 -9.51 5.34
N SER A 226 5.80 -9.44 5.40
CA SER A 226 6.58 -8.35 4.77
C SER A 226 6.31 -8.28 3.26
N GLN A 227 6.31 -9.42 2.58
CA GLN A 227 6.07 -9.50 1.15
C GLN A 227 4.64 -9.08 0.78
N ALA A 228 3.62 -9.59 1.49
CA ALA A 228 2.23 -9.20 1.30
C ALA A 228 2.03 -7.69 1.54
N THR A 229 2.66 -7.15 2.58
CA THR A 229 2.63 -5.71 2.86
C THR A 229 3.25 -4.90 1.72
N LYS A 230 4.39 -5.32 1.17
CA LYS A 230 5.00 -4.65 0.00
C LYS A 230 4.10 -4.70 -1.23
N THR A 231 3.47 -5.84 -1.51
CA THR A 231 2.53 -5.98 -2.63
C THR A 231 1.31 -5.09 -2.45
N PHE A 232 0.77 -5.00 -1.23
CA PHE A 232 -0.28 -4.05 -0.92
C PHE A 232 0.17 -2.61 -1.16
N MET A 233 1.30 -2.19 -0.58
CA MET A 233 1.82 -0.83 -0.68
C MET A 233 2.16 -0.41 -2.12
N GLY A 234 2.63 -1.35 -2.95
CA GLY A 234 2.95 -1.09 -4.35
C GLY A 234 1.74 -0.84 -5.26
N ARG A 235 0.53 -1.16 -4.79
CA ARG A 235 -0.71 -1.03 -5.57
C ARG A 235 -1.75 -0.11 -4.92
N SER A 236 -1.86 -0.13 -3.59
CA SER A 236 -2.82 0.70 -2.87
C SER A 236 -2.48 2.18 -3.01
N PHE A 237 -3.47 3.06 -2.86
CA PHE A 237 -3.27 4.49 -2.71
C PHE A 237 -4.47 5.16 -2.06
N LYS A 238 -4.23 6.33 -1.45
CA LYS A 238 -5.27 7.13 -0.77
C LYS A 238 -6.05 6.32 0.29
N ASP A 239 -5.35 5.45 1.03
CA ASP A 239 -5.85 4.77 2.23
C ASP A 239 -5.62 5.66 3.45
N GLU A 240 -6.23 6.86 3.45
CA GLU A 240 -5.90 7.98 4.35
C GLU A 240 -6.09 7.65 5.84
N ASP A 241 -7.02 6.77 6.16
CA ASP A 241 -7.32 6.29 7.51
C ASP A 241 -6.78 4.88 7.80
N GLY A 242 -6.02 4.30 6.85
CA GLY A 242 -5.40 2.99 6.97
C GLY A 242 -6.39 1.83 7.06
N GLN A 243 -7.66 2.02 6.70
CA GLN A 243 -8.69 0.98 6.81
C GLN A 243 -8.34 -0.27 6.00
N HIS A 244 -7.82 -0.10 4.78
CA HIS A 244 -7.49 -1.24 3.94
C HIS A 244 -6.25 -1.98 4.44
N LEU A 245 -5.23 -1.26 4.93
CA LEU A 245 -4.07 -1.88 5.58
C LEU A 245 -4.48 -2.62 6.86
N LYS A 246 -5.33 -2.02 7.70
CA LYS A 246 -5.83 -2.66 8.92
C LYS A 246 -6.57 -3.95 8.58
N ALA A 247 -7.47 -3.92 7.60
CA ALA A 247 -8.20 -5.10 7.15
C ALA A 247 -7.27 -6.19 6.57
N LEU A 248 -6.16 -5.82 5.94
CA LEU A 248 -5.13 -6.78 5.51
C LEU A 248 -4.43 -7.41 6.71
N ALA A 249 -4.02 -6.60 7.70
CA ALA A 249 -3.35 -7.08 8.91
C ALA A 249 -4.24 -8.04 9.71
N GLU A 250 -5.53 -7.73 9.87
CA GLU A 250 -6.53 -8.62 10.50
C GLU A 250 -6.65 -9.96 9.76
N ALA A 251 -6.70 -9.93 8.43
CA ALA A 251 -6.81 -11.14 7.62
C ALA A 251 -5.56 -12.03 7.73
N ILE A 252 -4.36 -11.42 7.73
CA ILE A 252 -3.09 -12.13 7.91
C ILE A 252 -2.99 -12.71 9.33
N ALA A 253 -3.31 -11.94 10.36
CA ALA A 253 -3.31 -12.39 11.75
C ALA A 253 -4.23 -13.60 11.97
N LYS A 254 -5.45 -13.54 11.41
CA LYS A 254 -6.40 -14.66 11.44
C LYS A 254 -5.85 -15.90 10.74
N GLN A 255 -5.25 -15.73 9.56
CA GLN A 255 -4.65 -16.84 8.82
C GLN A 255 -3.46 -17.45 9.56
N TYR A 256 -2.61 -16.62 10.20
CA TYR A 256 -1.47 -17.11 10.96
C TYR A 256 -1.91 -17.88 12.21
N ALA A 257 -2.88 -17.37 12.96
CA ALA A 257 -3.48 -18.09 14.09
C ALA A 257 -4.04 -19.46 13.66
N GLU A 258 -4.66 -19.52 12.47
CA GLU A 258 -5.17 -20.76 11.93
C GLU A 258 -4.08 -21.80 11.69
N LEU A 259 -2.98 -21.37 11.08
CA LEU A 259 -1.80 -22.19 10.79
C LEU A 259 -1.09 -22.65 12.07
N LEU A 260 -0.99 -21.78 13.08
CA LEU A 260 -0.45 -22.16 14.40
C LEU A 260 -1.26 -23.31 15.01
N CYS A 261 -2.60 -23.22 15.02
CA CYS A 261 -3.43 -24.33 15.50
C CYS A 261 -3.25 -25.62 14.69
N GLN A 262 -3.08 -25.53 13.37
CA GLN A 262 -2.82 -26.70 12.53
C GLN A 262 -1.46 -27.34 12.86
N ASN A 263 -0.45 -26.51 13.13
CA ASN A 263 0.87 -26.96 13.55
C ASN A 263 0.84 -27.64 14.92
N GLU A 264 0.13 -27.07 15.88
CA GLU A 264 -0.09 -27.66 17.21
C GLU A 264 -0.76 -29.04 17.11
N ALA A 265 -1.86 -29.14 16.35
CA ALA A 265 -2.58 -30.41 16.18
C ALA A 265 -1.68 -31.48 15.53
N ALA A 266 -0.95 -31.12 14.47
CA ALA A 266 -0.02 -32.04 13.81
C ALA A 266 1.12 -32.48 14.74
N SER A 267 1.64 -31.57 15.58
CA SER A 267 2.68 -31.86 16.56
C SER A 267 2.16 -32.81 17.64
N GLU A 268 0.94 -32.58 18.13
CA GLU A 268 0.30 -33.43 19.13
C GLU A 268 0.07 -34.84 18.58
N ASP A 269 -0.51 -34.96 17.39
CA ASP A 269 -0.77 -36.24 16.72
C ASP A 269 0.52 -37.04 16.51
N PHE A 270 1.57 -36.36 16.01
CA PHE A 270 2.89 -36.97 15.81
C PHE A 270 3.48 -37.47 17.13
N CYS A 271 3.48 -36.65 18.18
CA CYS A 271 4.06 -37.00 19.48
C CYS A 271 3.29 -38.13 20.17
N ARG A 272 1.95 -38.10 20.14
CA ARG A 272 1.11 -39.15 20.72
C ARG A 272 1.36 -40.50 20.04
N LYS A 273 1.42 -40.50 18.70
CA LYS A 273 1.71 -41.70 17.93
C LYS A 273 3.10 -42.26 18.27
N LEU A 274 4.11 -41.39 18.27
CA LEU A 274 5.48 -41.78 18.61
C LEU A 274 5.59 -42.40 20.02
N LEU A 275 4.98 -41.79 21.03
CA LEU A 275 4.98 -42.32 22.39
C LEU A 275 4.21 -43.64 22.50
N THR A 276 3.11 -43.79 21.77
CA THR A 276 2.36 -45.05 21.68
C THR A 276 3.25 -46.17 21.12
N ASP A 277 3.92 -45.90 20.00
CA ASP A 277 4.79 -46.88 19.34
C ASP A 277 6.01 -47.24 20.21
N LEU A 278 6.65 -46.25 20.82
CA LEU A 278 7.81 -46.45 21.70
C LEU A 278 7.45 -47.22 22.99
N SER A 279 6.26 -46.99 23.54
CA SER A 279 5.81 -47.62 24.80
C SER A 279 5.10 -48.97 24.61
N ALA A 280 4.79 -49.37 23.38
CA ALA A 280 4.11 -50.63 23.10
C ALA A 280 4.81 -51.88 23.70
N PRO A 281 6.15 -52.04 23.64
CA PRO A 281 6.82 -53.18 24.26
C PRO A 281 6.68 -53.20 25.79
N MET A 282 6.71 -52.02 26.41
CA MET A 282 6.53 -51.85 27.85
C MET A 282 5.09 -52.19 28.27
N ALA A 283 4.08 -51.79 27.48
CA ALA A 283 2.70 -52.16 27.71
C ALA A 283 2.46 -53.68 27.62
N GLN A 284 3.10 -54.36 26.66
CA GLN A 284 3.04 -55.83 26.55
C GLN A 284 3.67 -56.53 27.76
N LYS A 285 4.86 -56.07 28.21
CA LYS A 285 5.50 -56.57 29.44
C LYS A 285 4.59 -56.40 30.66
N MET A 286 3.91 -55.26 30.77
CA MET A 286 2.96 -54.98 31.85
C MET A 286 1.77 -55.93 31.84
N GLN A 287 1.13 -56.15 30.69
CA GLN A 287 0.02 -57.11 30.54
C GLN A 287 0.43 -58.55 30.82
N GLY A 288 1.66 -58.93 30.46
CA GLY A 288 2.24 -60.24 30.74
C GLY A 288 2.68 -60.46 32.19
N GLY A 289 2.52 -59.47 33.08
CA GLY A 289 2.93 -59.54 34.48
C GLY A 289 4.44 -59.51 34.71
N PHE A 290 5.23 -59.09 33.71
CA PHE A 290 6.70 -59.07 33.78
C PHE A 290 7.24 -58.23 34.94
N TYR A 291 6.57 -57.12 35.27
CA TYR A 291 6.97 -56.22 36.35
C TYR A 291 6.40 -56.64 37.73
N ALA A 292 5.53 -57.65 37.79
CA ALA A 292 4.93 -58.13 39.04
C ALA A 292 5.81 -59.18 39.75
N THR A 293 7.13 -58.96 39.74
CA THR A 293 8.14 -59.83 40.36
C THR A 293 9.05 -59.02 41.29
N PRO A 294 9.74 -59.63 42.26
CA PRO A 294 10.69 -58.92 43.12
C PRO A 294 11.75 -58.15 42.31
N GLY A 295 11.83 -56.83 42.48
CA GLY A 295 12.70 -55.92 41.70
C GLY A 295 12.11 -55.43 40.37
N GLY A 296 10.84 -55.72 40.09
CA GLY A 296 10.15 -55.31 38.86
C GLY A 296 9.98 -53.80 38.72
N TYR A 297 9.97 -53.04 39.82
CA TYR A 297 9.84 -51.58 39.77
C TYR A 297 11.05 -50.90 39.12
N GLU A 298 12.27 -51.37 39.42
CA GLU A 298 13.50 -50.86 38.81
C GLU A 298 13.51 -51.12 37.30
N LEU A 299 13.06 -52.31 36.88
CA LEU A 299 12.94 -52.68 35.46
C LEU A 299 11.91 -51.82 34.73
N TYR A 300 10.76 -51.54 35.37
CA TYR A 300 9.74 -50.65 34.82
C TYR A 300 10.28 -49.22 34.64
N CYS A 301 11.00 -48.70 35.65
CA CYS A 301 11.61 -47.38 35.56
C CYS A 301 12.63 -47.31 34.41
N ALA A 302 13.49 -48.32 34.27
CA ALA A 302 14.48 -48.36 33.19
C ALA A 302 13.84 -48.40 31.79
N ASP A 303 12.78 -49.19 31.60
CA ASP A 303 12.03 -49.24 30.34
C ASP A 303 11.36 -47.89 30.04
N LYS A 304 10.71 -47.27 31.04
CA LYS A 304 10.09 -45.94 30.93
C LYS A 304 11.12 -44.88 30.58
N ASP A 305 12.25 -44.83 31.26
CA ASP A 305 13.32 -43.86 31.00
C ASP A 305 13.93 -44.06 29.61
N SER A 306 14.00 -45.32 29.12
CA SER A 306 14.39 -45.63 27.74
C SER A 306 13.39 -45.07 26.71
N VAL A 307 12.08 -45.17 26.97
CA VAL A 307 11.04 -44.57 26.11
C VAL A 307 11.20 -43.06 26.06
N VAL A 308 11.36 -42.40 27.22
CA VAL A 308 11.54 -40.94 27.30
C VAL A 308 12.81 -40.51 26.55
N ALA A 309 13.93 -41.22 26.72
CA ALA A 309 15.18 -40.91 26.03
C ALA A 309 15.04 -41.02 24.50
N LYS A 310 14.38 -42.07 24.01
CA LYS A 310 14.11 -42.26 22.58
C LYS A 310 13.20 -41.16 22.03
N PHE A 311 12.12 -40.83 22.75
CA PHE A 311 11.22 -39.74 22.37
C PHE A 311 11.96 -38.40 22.27
N ARG A 312 12.81 -38.08 23.26
CA ARG A 312 13.60 -36.84 23.26
C ARG A 312 14.60 -36.79 22.11
N SER A 313 15.19 -37.92 21.72
CA SER A 313 16.13 -38.00 20.60
C SER A 313 15.49 -37.85 19.21
N GLU A 314 14.18 -38.06 19.08
CA GLU A 314 13.50 -37.95 17.78
C GLU A 314 13.45 -36.48 17.30
N PRO A 315 13.87 -36.15 16.07
CA PRO A 315 13.77 -34.79 15.55
C PRO A 315 12.32 -34.43 15.13
N ALA A 316 12.11 -33.15 14.82
CA ALA A 316 10.89 -32.66 14.15
C ALA A 316 9.54 -32.97 14.85
N LYS A 317 9.54 -32.99 16.19
CA LYS A 317 8.33 -33.23 16.99
C LYS A 317 7.32 -32.08 16.96
N GLY A 318 7.75 -30.88 16.60
CA GLY A 318 6.94 -29.66 16.60
C GLY A 318 6.96 -28.95 17.95
N VAL A 319 5.80 -28.38 18.32
CA VAL A 319 5.66 -27.35 19.38
C VAL A 319 4.88 -27.84 20.60
N ARG A 320 4.47 -29.11 20.61
CA ARG A 320 3.68 -29.75 21.69
C ARG A 320 4.44 -30.91 22.33
N ALA A 321 5.75 -30.99 22.14
CA ALA A 321 6.51 -32.18 22.48
C ALA A 321 6.56 -32.41 24.00
N GLU A 322 6.82 -31.34 24.76
CA GLU A 322 6.94 -31.43 26.21
C GLU A 322 5.57 -31.55 26.89
N GLU A 323 4.52 -30.91 26.36
CA GLU A 323 3.16 -31.06 26.88
C GLU A 323 2.60 -32.48 26.66
N VAL A 324 2.83 -33.07 25.48
CA VAL A 324 2.39 -34.45 25.24
C VAL A 324 3.18 -35.44 26.09
N LEU A 325 4.48 -35.21 26.29
CA LEU A 325 5.29 -36.01 27.20
C LEU A 325 4.84 -35.88 28.65
N GLU A 326 4.45 -34.68 29.10
CA GLU A 326 3.88 -34.43 30.42
C GLU A 326 2.61 -35.26 30.65
N MET A 327 1.66 -35.22 29.71
CA MET A 327 0.43 -36.03 29.79
C MET A 327 0.74 -37.52 29.85
N PHE A 328 1.64 -38.00 29.00
CA PHE A 328 2.08 -39.39 28.99
C PHE A 328 2.70 -39.82 30.32
N LEU A 329 3.59 -39.01 30.91
CA LEU A 329 4.20 -39.32 32.20
C LEU A 329 3.19 -39.30 33.35
N LYS A 330 2.19 -38.40 33.31
CA LYS A 330 1.08 -38.41 34.27
C LYS A 330 0.29 -39.71 34.18
N GLU A 331 -0.05 -40.19 32.99
CA GLU A 331 -0.70 -41.50 32.79
C GLU A 331 0.18 -42.66 33.31
N LYS A 332 1.47 -42.68 32.93
CA LYS A 332 2.43 -43.71 33.36
C LYS A 332 2.76 -43.67 34.85
N SER A 333 2.51 -42.56 35.55
CA SER A 333 2.69 -42.48 36.99
C SER A 333 1.71 -43.39 37.76
N VAL A 334 0.49 -43.57 37.24
CA VAL A 334 -0.53 -44.45 37.83
C VAL A 334 -0.12 -45.92 37.69
N GLU A 335 0.36 -46.29 36.50
CA GLU A 335 0.93 -47.62 36.23
C GLU A 335 2.16 -47.86 37.13
N SER A 336 3.07 -46.88 37.20
CA SER A 336 4.30 -46.94 38.02
C SER A 336 4.00 -47.14 39.50
N ASN A 337 3.00 -46.46 40.06
CA ASN A 337 2.60 -46.61 41.46
C ASN A 337 2.03 -48.00 41.74
N SER A 338 1.29 -48.58 40.79
CA SER A 338 0.77 -49.94 40.91
C SER A 338 1.89 -50.98 40.94
N VAL A 339 2.91 -50.82 40.09
CA VAL A 339 4.10 -51.68 40.09
C VAL A 339 4.90 -51.52 41.39
N LEU A 340 5.06 -50.29 41.88
CA LEU A 340 5.77 -50.00 43.13
C LEU A 340 5.13 -50.69 44.34
N GLN A 341 3.80 -50.69 44.41
CA GLN A 341 3.03 -51.33 45.49
C GLN A 341 3.16 -52.85 45.46
N ALA A 342 3.21 -53.45 44.25
CA ALA A 342 3.31 -54.89 44.05
C ALA A 342 4.74 -55.46 44.27
N ASP A 343 5.77 -54.63 44.28
CA ASP A 343 7.16 -55.07 44.43
C ASP A 343 7.53 -55.33 45.90
N ASN A 344 7.54 -56.62 46.28
CA ASN A 344 7.83 -57.07 47.64
C ASN A 344 9.33 -57.04 48.02
N LYS A 345 10.23 -56.64 47.10
CA LYS A 345 11.66 -56.48 47.38
C LYS A 345 11.98 -55.16 48.08
N LEU A 346 11.14 -54.14 47.91
CA LEU A 346 11.38 -52.77 48.39
C LEU A 346 10.85 -52.56 49.81
N SER A 347 11.67 -51.93 50.65
CA SER A 347 11.27 -51.45 51.97
C SER A 347 10.31 -50.26 51.88
N GLU A 348 9.59 -50.00 52.97
CA GLU A 348 8.67 -48.84 53.05
C GLU A 348 9.41 -47.50 52.88
N GLN A 349 10.67 -47.41 53.34
CA GLN A 349 11.50 -46.22 53.16
C GLN A 349 11.90 -46.02 51.70
N GLU A 350 12.33 -47.08 51.00
CA GLU A 350 12.68 -47.02 49.57
C GLU A 350 11.46 -46.66 48.71
N ARG A 351 10.27 -47.21 49.03
CA ARG A 351 9.02 -46.84 48.36
C ARG A 351 8.71 -45.35 48.49
N LYS A 352 8.86 -44.76 49.68
CA LYS A 352 8.68 -43.32 49.90
C LYS A 352 9.67 -42.47 49.10
N ILE A 353 10.94 -42.91 49.01
CA ILE A 353 11.96 -42.24 48.20
C ILE A 353 11.56 -42.26 46.71
N HIS A 354 11.11 -43.41 46.19
CA HIS A 354 10.66 -43.53 44.82
C HIS A 354 9.42 -42.67 44.51
N GLU A 355 8.45 -42.62 45.41
CA GLU A 355 7.29 -41.72 45.28
C GLU A 355 7.69 -40.24 45.23
N GLN A 356 8.65 -39.83 46.06
CA GLN A 356 9.19 -38.46 46.04
C GLN A 356 9.93 -38.16 44.74
N ASN A 357 10.76 -39.09 44.26
CA ASN A 357 11.46 -38.94 42.99
C ASN A 357 10.50 -38.84 41.81
N LEU A 358 9.45 -39.66 41.77
CA LEU A 358 8.41 -39.60 40.74
C LEU A 358 7.70 -38.25 40.73
N LYS A 359 7.34 -37.72 41.91
CA LYS A 359 6.77 -36.37 42.04
C LYS A 359 7.72 -35.29 41.52
N ALA A 360 9.01 -35.39 41.85
CA ALA A 360 10.02 -34.45 41.36
C ALA A 360 10.17 -34.50 39.82
N THR A 361 10.16 -35.70 39.22
CA THR A 361 10.22 -35.86 37.76
C THR A 361 9.00 -35.28 37.07
N LEU A 362 7.79 -35.51 37.60
CA LEU A 362 6.56 -34.95 37.03
C LEU A 362 6.55 -33.42 37.09
N LEU A 363 7.00 -32.85 38.21
CA LEU A 363 7.10 -31.39 38.36
C LEU A 363 8.10 -30.77 37.40
N GLU A 364 9.27 -31.41 37.20
CA GLU A 364 10.26 -30.93 36.24
C GLU A 364 9.73 -31.02 34.79
N GLN A 365 8.96 -32.05 34.45
CA GLN A 365 8.33 -32.17 33.14
C GLN A 365 7.23 -31.10 32.93
N GLU A 366 6.41 -30.84 33.95
CA GLU A 366 5.41 -29.77 33.91
C GLU A 366 6.06 -28.40 33.69
N ARG A 367 7.20 -28.15 34.33
CA ARG A 367 8.02 -26.95 34.10
C ARG A 367 8.54 -26.85 32.66
N GLN A 368 8.94 -27.97 32.06
CA GLN A 368 9.40 -28.01 30.66
C GLN A 368 8.26 -27.75 29.67
N ALA A 369 7.07 -28.31 29.91
CA ALA A 369 5.87 -28.03 29.12
C ALA A 369 5.36 -26.59 29.27
N GLU A 370 5.49 -26.00 30.45
CA GLU A 370 5.18 -24.59 30.67
C GLU A 370 6.19 -23.66 29.97
N GLU A 371 7.49 -24.00 30.00
CA GLU A 371 8.53 -23.26 29.27
C GLU A 371 8.31 -23.31 27.76
N GLU A 372 8.00 -24.49 27.19
CA GLU A 372 7.67 -24.63 25.75
C GLU A 372 6.51 -23.71 25.35
N ARG A 373 5.42 -23.72 26.14
CA ARG A 373 4.26 -22.83 25.93
C ARG A 373 4.64 -21.35 26.08
N ARG A 374 5.49 -21.00 27.04
CA ARG A 374 5.93 -19.61 27.25
C ARG A 374 6.76 -19.12 26.06
N VAL A 375 7.72 -19.91 25.60
CA VAL A 375 8.55 -19.58 24.44
C VAL A 375 7.72 -19.44 23.16
N GLU A 376 6.76 -20.35 22.94
CA GLU A 376 5.82 -20.23 21.82
C GLU A 376 5.03 -18.92 21.89
N ALA A 377 4.53 -18.59 23.08
CA ALA A 377 3.73 -17.40 23.29
C ALA A 377 4.55 -16.11 23.08
N GLU A 378 5.74 -16.04 23.66
CA GLU A 378 6.67 -14.92 23.51
C GLU A 378 7.05 -14.71 22.04
N ARG A 379 7.35 -15.78 21.29
CA ARG A 379 7.66 -15.69 19.86
C ARG A 379 6.47 -15.20 19.02
N THR A 380 5.27 -15.65 19.35
CA THR A 380 4.05 -15.21 18.65
C THR A 380 3.78 -13.71 18.88
N LEU A 381 3.97 -13.22 20.10
CA LEU A 381 3.87 -11.79 20.42
C LEU A 381 4.95 -10.96 19.71
N GLU A 382 6.17 -11.49 19.64
CA GLU A 382 7.28 -10.81 18.97
C GLU A 382 7.07 -10.74 17.46
N ASP A 383 6.53 -11.78 16.83
CA ASP A 383 6.12 -11.76 15.42
C ASP A 383 5.07 -10.68 15.15
N GLU A 384 4.05 -10.56 16.02
CA GLU A 384 3.05 -9.48 15.95
C GLU A 384 3.69 -8.10 16.02
N ARG A 385 4.58 -7.89 17.00
CA ARG A 385 5.26 -6.61 17.21
C ARG A 385 6.09 -6.23 15.99
N GLN A 386 6.92 -7.13 15.48
CA GLN A 386 7.79 -6.89 14.32
C GLN A 386 6.98 -6.61 13.05
N SER A 387 5.91 -7.38 12.83
CA SER A 387 4.97 -7.21 11.72
C SER A 387 4.34 -5.82 11.72
N GLN A 388 3.85 -5.36 12.88
CA GLN A 388 3.24 -4.05 13.05
C GLN A 388 4.26 -2.91 12.82
N GLU A 389 5.46 -3.03 13.40
CA GLU A 389 6.53 -2.05 13.22
C GLU A 389 6.95 -1.90 11.76
N GLU A 390 7.05 -3.02 11.03
CA GLU A 390 7.39 -2.99 9.61
C GLU A 390 6.29 -2.32 8.76
N LYS A 391 5.01 -2.62 9.02
CA LYS A 391 3.86 -1.98 8.36
C LYS A 391 3.83 -0.47 8.59
N ILE A 392 4.06 -0.04 9.84
CA ILE A 392 4.12 1.37 10.22
C ILE A 392 5.29 2.07 9.51
N ARG A 393 6.46 1.43 9.48
CA ARG A 393 7.64 1.97 8.79
C ARG A 393 7.36 2.19 7.30
N MET A 394 6.84 1.17 6.60
CA MET A 394 6.53 1.26 5.18
C MET A 394 5.47 2.32 4.87
N MET A 395 4.44 2.43 5.70
CA MET A 395 3.43 3.48 5.55
C MET A 395 4.03 4.88 5.73
N THR A 396 4.91 5.05 6.73
CA THR A 396 5.55 6.34 7.02
C THR A 396 6.44 6.79 5.86
N GLU A 397 7.31 5.92 5.37
CA GLU A 397 8.18 6.21 4.21
C GLU A 397 7.35 6.60 2.98
N ARG A 398 6.24 5.91 2.75
CA ARG A 398 5.33 6.19 1.64
C ARG A 398 4.69 7.57 1.76
N VAL A 399 4.10 7.88 2.92
CA VAL A 399 3.43 9.17 3.12
C VAL A 399 4.43 10.32 3.04
N GLU A 400 5.65 10.16 3.54
CA GLU A 400 6.71 11.17 3.39
C GLU A 400 7.05 11.46 1.92
N GLU A 401 7.16 10.42 1.09
CA GLU A 401 7.42 10.58 -0.35
C GLU A 401 6.23 11.22 -1.08
N GLU A 402 5.00 10.82 -0.77
CA GLU A 402 3.78 11.44 -1.33
C GLU A 402 3.69 12.93 -0.93
N MET A 403 3.99 13.27 0.33
CA MET A 403 4.01 14.65 0.82
C MET A 403 5.07 15.51 0.12
N LYS A 404 6.25 14.95 -0.13
CA LYS A 404 7.32 15.63 -0.87
C LYS A 404 6.89 15.94 -2.31
N GLN A 405 6.23 15.00 -2.97
CA GLN A 405 5.72 15.18 -4.33
C GLN A 405 4.60 16.24 -4.37
N GLN A 406 3.68 16.21 -3.42
CA GLN A 406 2.61 17.20 -3.28
C GLN A 406 3.15 18.62 -3.08
N ARG A 407 4.17 18.79 -2.22
CA ARG A 407 4.84 20.09 -2.02
C ARG A 407 5.46 20.60 -3.33
N ALA A 408 6.17 19.73 -4.06
CA ALA A 408 6.76 20.11 -5.35
C ALA A 408 5.71 20.48 -6.42
N GLU A 409 4.54 19.85 -6.42
CA GLU A 409 3.41 20.25 -7.28
C GLU A 409 2.82 21.61 -6.87
N ALA A 410 2.61 21.83 -5.57
CA ALA A 410 2.10 23.09 -5.03
C ALA A 410 3.04 24.27 -5.30
N ASP A 411 4.35 24.08 -5.10
CA ASP A 411 5.38 25.09 -5.34
C ASP A 411 5.42 25.51 -6.81
N ARG A 412 5.36 24.56 -7.75
CA ARG A 412 5.31 24.84 -9.19
C ARG A 412 4.05 25.60 -9.59
N ALA A 413 2.91 25.22 -9.04
CA ALA A 413 1.65 25.94 -9.27
C ALA A 413 1.72 27.38 -8.73
N MET A 414 2.30 27.58 -7.55
CA MET A 414 2.47 28.91 -6.96
C MET A 414 3.44 29.78 -7.78
N GLU A 415 4.56 29.23 -8.22
CA GLU A 415 5.54 29.93 -9.05
C GLU A 415 4.91 30.40 -10.38
N CYS A 416 4.13 29.53 -11.03
CA CYS A 416 3.41 29.87 -12.26
C CYS A 416 2.44 31.05 -12.05
N LYS A 417 1.65 31.03 -10.97
CA LYS A 417 0.68 32.10 -10.67
C LYS A 417 1.37 33.42 -10.33
N LEU A 418 2.49 33.37 -9.60
CA LEU A 418 3.32 34.55 -9.31
C LEU A 418 3.96 35.15 -10.56
N GLN A 419 4.42 34.31 -11.49
CA GLN A 419 4.93 34.79 -12.77
C GLN A 419 3.84 35.48 -13.59
N GLU A 420 2.67 34.87 -13.69
CA GLU A 420 1.51 35.42 -14.40
C GLU A 420 1.06 36.77 -13.79
N GLN A 421 1.09 36.89 -12.47
CA GLN A 421 0.81 38.13 -11.76
C GLN A 421 1.81 39.24 -12.15
N ARG A 422 3.11 38.94 -12.19
CA ARG A 422 4.15 39.91 -12.60
C ARG A 422 3.91 40.41 -14.03
N ASP A 423 3.64 39.49 -14.95
CA ASP A 423 3.37 39.82 -16.35
C ASP A 423 2.13 40.70 -16.53
N LEU A 424 1.07 40.48 -15.73
CA LEU A 424 -0.12 41.33 -15.73
C LEU A 424 0.18 42.73 -15.22
N LEU A 425 0.99 42.88 -14.18
CA LEU A 425 1.41 44.18 -13.63
C LEU A 425 2.25 44.97 -14.65
N GLU A 426 3.25 44.33 -15.26
CA GLU A 426 4.09 44.94 -16.29
C GLU A 426 3.27 45.45 -17.49
N LYS A 427 2.26 44.68 -17.90
CA LYS A 427 1.34 45.04 -19.01
C LYS A 427 0.22 46.01 -18.58
N GLY A 428 0.17 46.39 -17.30
CA GLY A 428 -0.74 47.40 -16.75
C GLY A 428 -2.17 46.91 -16.46
N PHE A 429 -2.38 45.61 -16.25
CA PHE A 429 -3.67 45.00 -15.87
C PHE A 429 -3.79 44.84 -14.35
N ARG A 430 -3.87 45.96 -13.62
CA ARG A 430 -3.85 45.98 -12.14
C ARG A 430 -4.97 45.15 -11.51
N GLU A 431 -6.21 45.33 -11.95
CA GLU A 431 -7.38 44.60 -11.40
C GLU A 431 -7.23 43.08 -11.55
N LYS A 432 -6.71 42.60 -12.69
CA LYS A 432 -6.49 41.17 -12.92
C LYS A 432 -5.32 40.63 -12.11
N ALA A 433 -4.27 41.43 -11.92
CA ALA A 433 -3.15 41.08 -11.05
C ALA A 433 -3.56 41.00 -9.56
N GLU A 434 -4.54 41.79 -9.14
CA GLU A 434 -5.14 41.71 -7.80
C GLU A 434 -5.95 40.43 -7.62
N LEU A 435 -6.77 40.04 -8.60
CA LEU A 435 -7.47 38.74 -8.59
C LEU A 435 -6.46 37.56 -8.52
N MET A 436 -5.41 37.61 -9.35
CA MET A 436 -4.33 36.62 -9.30
C MET A 436 -3.64 36.57 -7.92
N ASN A 437 -3.50 37.71 -7.24
CA ASN A 437 -2.96 37.76 -5.88
C ASN A 437 -3.85 37.01 -4.89
N GLN A 438 -5.17 37.16 -5.01
CA GLN A 438 -6.13 36.45 -4.15
C GLN A 438 -6.02 34.94 -4.36
N GLU A 439 -5.93 34.47 -5.61
CA GLU A 439 -5.68 33.06 -5.91
C GLU A 439 -4.36 32.55 -5.29
N VAL A 440 -3.28 33.34 -5.38
CA VAL A 440 -1.99 33.00 -4.74
C VAL A 440 -2.13 32.90 -3.22
N GLN A 441 -2.91 33.78 -2.56
CA GLN A 441 -3.15 33.68 -1.12
C GLN A 441 -3.94 32.41 -0.78
N ILE A 442 -4.98 32.08 -1.54
CA ILE A 442 -5.75 30.83 -1.38
C ILE A 442 -4.83 29.61 -1.51
N LEU A 443 -3.92 29.61 -2.49
CA LEU A 443 -2.94 28.53 -2.66
C LEU A 443 -1.94 28.45 -1.50
N LYS A 444 -1.49 29.59 -0.96
CA LYS A 444 -0.62 29.65 0.23
C LYS A 444 -1.31 29.15 1.49
N GLU A 445 -2.56 29.51 1.69
CA GLU A 445 -3.37 29.02 2.81
C GLU A 445 -3.56 27.51 2.72
N LYS A 446 -3.92 26.98 1.54
CA LYS A 446 -4.01 25.53 1.29
C LYS A 446 -2.68 24.81 1.48
N SER A 447 -1.57 25.41 1.09
CA SER A 447 -0.24 24.83 1.36
C SER A 447 0.03 24.72 2.85
N LYS A 448 -0.32 25.75 3.63
CA LYS A 448 -0.21 25.73 5.11
C LYS A 448 -1.17 24.72 5.74
N GLU A 449 -2.38 24.59 5.21
CA GLU A 449 -3.33 23.54 5.61
C GLU A 449 -2.77 22.15 5.32
N SER A 450 -2.13 21.95 4.16
CA SER A 450 -1.48 20.69 3.80
C SER A 450 -0.31 20.37 4.74
N ASP A 451 0.50 21.36 5.11
CA ASP A 451 1.57 21.18 6.10
C ASP A 451 1.00 20.87 7.50
N ASN A 452 -0.08 21.55 7.90
CA ASN A 452 -0.81 21.23 9.13
C ASN A 452 -1.47 19.84 9.07
N SER A 453 -1.92 19.40 7.90
CA SER A 453 -2.47 18.05 7.69
C SER A 453 -1.38 16.98 7.78
N GLY A 454 -0.16 17.29 7.34
CA GLY A 454 1.01 16.45 7.59
C GLY A 454 1.31 16.34 9.09
N ASN A 455 1.23 17.46 9.82
CA ASN A 455 1.35 17.46 11.28
C ASN A 455 0.18 16.72 11.97
N LEU A 456 -1.03 16.77 11.41
CA LEU A 456 -2.17 16.01 11.90
C LEU A 456 -2.00 14.51 11.63
N TRP A 457 -1.47 14.16 10.46
CA TRP A 457 -1.19 12.78 10.10
C TRP A 457 -0.16 12.18 11.07
N THR A 458 0.95 12.88 11.33
CA THR A 458 1.98 12.41 12.27
C THR A 458 1.51 12.38 13.71
N ASN A 459 0.75 13.39 14.18
CA ASN A 459 0.40 13.52 15.60
C ASN A 459 -0.94 12.89 15.98
N ALA A 460 -1.84 12.61 15.04
CA ALA A 460 -3.19 12.11 15.33
C ALA A 460 -3.57 10.86 14.52
N VAL A 461 -3.34 10.83 13.21
CA VAL A 461 -3.76 9.69 12.37
C VAL A 461 -2.84 8.48 12.55
N LEU A 462 -1.52 8.68 12.47
CA LEU A 462 -0.54 7.62 12.62
C LEU A 462 -0.64 6.91 13.99
N PRO A 463 -0.83 7.61 15.12
CA PRO A 463 -1.14 6.97 16.40
C PRO A 463 -2.42 6.12 16.38
N VAL A 464 -3.49 6.58 15.71
CA VAL A 464 -4.75 5.82 15.59
C VAL A 464 -4.57 4.59 14.72
N ILE A 465 -3.83 4.68 13.60
CA ILE A 465 -3.49 3.54 12.77
C ILE A 465 -2.62 2.55 13.56
N LYS A 466 -1.62 3.04 14.29
CA LYS A 466 -0.77 2.23 15.16
C LYS A 466 -1.61 1.49 16.21
N GLN A 467 -2.45 2.20 16.95
CA GLN A 467 -3.37 1.60 17.91
C GLN A 467 -4.35 0.63 17.24
N GLY A 468 -4.82 0.98 16.04
CA GLY A 468 -5.69 0.14 15.22
C GLY A 468 -5.03 -1.17 14.81
N LEU A 469 -3.76 -1.15 14.42
CA LEU A 469 -2.96 -2.34 14.10
C LEU A 469 -2.63 -3.16 15.36
N GLU A 470 -2.30 -2.49 16.47
CA GLU A 470 -2.06 -3.11 17.78
C GLU A 470 -3.32 -3.81 18.33
N THR A 471 -4.51 -3.25 18.09
CA THR A 471 -5.80 -3.80 18.56
C THR A 471 -6.45 -4.79 17.59
N ALA A 472 -6.15 -4.68 16.29
CA ALA A 472 -6.64 -5.56 15.22
C ALA A 472 -6.06 -6.98 15.28
N SER A 473 -4.84 -7.11 15.78
CA SER A 473 -4.11 -8.37 15.82
C SER A 473 -3.99 -8.84 17.27
N SER A 474 -4.89 -9.73 17.66
CA SER A 474 -4.53 -10.69 18.69
C SER A 474 -4.66 -12.07 18.08
N ILE A 475 -3.55 -12.55 17.50
CA ILE A 475 -3.35 -13.93 17.08
C ILE A 475 -3.76 -14.87 18.21
N PHE A 476 -3.48 -14.49 19.47
CA PHE A 476 -3.97 -15.19 20.65
C PHE A 476 -5.50 -15.23 20.77
N GLN A 477 -6.21 -14.12 20.59
CA GLN A 477 -7.68 -14.12 20.58
C GLN A 477 -8.22 -15.04 19.48
N TYR A 478 -7.67 -14.96 18.26
CA TYR A 478 -8.08 -15.83 17.16
C TYR A 478 -7.80 -17.32 17.46
N LYS A 479 -6.66 -17.62 18.07
CA LYS A 479 -6.27 -18.96 18.50
C LYS A 479 -7.23 -19.49 19.58
N LEU A 480 -7.60 -18.65 20.55
CA LEU A 480 -8.61 -18.96 21.57
C LEU A 480 -9.99 -19.22 20.96
N PHE A 481 -10.49 -18.34 20.09
CA PHE A 481 -11.77 -18.52 19.40
C PHE A 481 -11.85 -19.83 18.62
N LYS A 482 -10.74 -20.27 18.01
CA LYS A 482 -10.69 -21.53 17.27
C LYS A 482 -10.65 -22.76 18.19
N ARG A 483 -10.02 -22.68 19.37
CA ARG A 483 -9.99 -23.81 20.33
C ARG A 483 -11.34 -24.09 21.00
N PHE A 484 -12.25 -23.11 21.05
CA PHE A 484 -13.58 -23.26 21.66
C PHE A 484 -14.70 -23.57 20.66
N ARG A 485 -14.36 -23.84 19.39
CA ARG A 485 -15.31 -24.12 18.31
C ARG A 485 -15.00 -25.45 17.68
#